data_AF-A3PA85-F1
#
_entry.id   AF-A3PA85-F1
#
_cell.length_a   1.000
_cell.length_b   1.000
_cell.length_c   1.000
_cell.angle_alpha   90.00
_cell.angle_beta   90.00
_cell.angle_gamma   90.00
#
_symmetry.space_group_name_H-M   'P 1'
#
loop_
_entity.id
_entity.type
_entity.pdbx_description
1 polymer ?
#
loop_
_entity_poly.entity_id
_entity_poly.type
_entity_poly.pdbx_seq_one_letter_code
_entity_poly.pdbx_strand_id
1 'polypeptide(L)'
;MLRLLPLPIFIGIYLFSYWRCRKNIAASDKQLKACIDWAYIKNLPLPPKPSFVEFYIVYVFSFFKFPFGIIIQTLPFSKKVRHYEREMKLIFDKWNLEKIKKINN
;
A
#
# COMPACT_ATOMS: atom_id res chain seq x y z
N MET A 1 27.29 -21.79 9.30
CA MET A 1 26.36 -21.92 10.45
C MET A 1 25.28 -20.86 10.34
N LEU A 2 24.04 -21.25 9.98
CA LEU A 2 22.89 -20.35 9.94
C LEU A 2 22.55 -19.97 11.39
N ARG A 3 22.89 -18.75 11.83
CA ARG A 3 22.44 -18.22 13.13
C ARG A 3 20.93 -17.98 13.02
N LEU A 4 20.12 -18.96 13.44
CA LEU A 4 18.71 -18.71 13.74
C LEU A 4 18.67 -17.63 14.82
N LEU A 5 18.19 -16.44 14.46
CA LEU A 5 17.75 -15.46 15.45
C LEU A 5 16.83 -16.18 16.44
N PRO A 6 17.01 -16.01 17.76
CA PRO A 6 16.18 -16.69 18.73
C PRO A 6 14.71 -16.33 18.43
N LEU A 7 13.86 -17.36 18.40
CA LEU A 7 12.42 -17.28 18.10
C LEU A 7 11.71 -16.03 18.66
N PRO A 8 11.98 -15.58 19.91
CA PRO A 8 11.39 -14.35 20.45
C PRO A 8 11.69 -13.09 19.63
N ILE A 9 12.91 -12.96 19.11
CA ILE A 9 13.31 -11.79 18.31
C ILE A 9 12.60 -11.81 16.96
N PHE A 10 12.43 -12.99 16.35
CA PHE A 10 11.68 -13.12 15.10
C PHE A 10 10.20 -12.73 15.28
N ILE A 11 9.57 -13.18 16.38
CA ILE A 11 8.19 -12.80 16.73
C ILE A 11 8.08 -11.29 16.98
N GLY A 12 9.04 -10.70 17.69
CA GLY A 12 9.09 -9.26 17.94
C GLY A 12 9.18 -8.44 16.65
N ILE A 13 10.04 -8.85 15.70
CA ILE A 13 10.16 -8.20 14.38
C ILE A 13 8.86 -8.32 13.60
N TYR A 14 8.21 -9.49 13.62
CA TYR A 14 6.94 -9.72 12.94
C TYR A 14 5.82 -8.80 13.48
N LEU A 15 5.65 -8.76 14.81
CA LEU A 15 4.66 -7.92 15.48
C LEU A 15 4.91 -6.43 15.24
N PHE A 16 6.18 -6.00 15.31
CA PHE A 16 6.56 -4.61 15.05
C PHE A 16 6.26 -4.21 13.59
N SER A 17 6.60 -5.08 12.63
CA SER A 17 6.31 -4.87 11.21
C SER A 17 4.80 -4.79 10.94
N TYR A 18 4.03 -5.69 11.55
CA TYR A 18 2.56 -5.69 11.47
C TYR A 18 1.95 -4.40 12.00
N TRP A 19 2.39 -3.97 13.19
CA TRP A 19 1.90 -2.73 13.81
C TRP A 19 2.26 -1.49 12.96
N ARG A 20 3.50 -1.41 12.47
CA ARG A 20 3.96 -0.30 11.62
C ARG A 20 3.20 -0.24 10.30
N CYS A 21 2.96 -1.37 9.66
CA CYS A 21 2.20 -1.46 8.41
C CYS A 21 0.75 -0.98 8.63
N ARG A 22 0.10 -1.42 9.72
CA ARG A 22 -1.25 -0.97 10.08
C ARG A 22 -1.33 0.54 10.30
N LYS A 23 -0.35 1.12 11.00
CA LYS A 23 -0.28 2.56 11.25
C LYS A 23 -0.09 3.36 9.96
N ASN A 24 0.77 2.88 9.05
CA ASN A 24 1.00 3.52 7.75
C ASN A 24 -0.26 3.51 6.87
N ILE A 25 -0.94 2.36 6.79
CA ILE A 25 -2.18 2.23 6.00
C ILE A 25 -3.27 3.14 6.55
N ALA A 26 -3.43 3.24 7.88
CA ALA A 26 -4.40 4.16 8.48
C ALA A 26 -4.09 5.64 8.15
N ALA A 27 -2.82 6.02 8.15
CA ALA A 27 -2.39 7.37 7.76
C ALA A 27 -2.69 7.64 6.28
N SER A 28 -2.38 6.68 5.40
CA SER A 28 -2.68 6.76 3.97
C SER A 28 -4.19 6.85 3.71
N ASP A 29 -5.00 6.00 4.36
CA ASP A 29 -6.46 6.01 4.23
C ASP A 29 -7.06 7.38 4.61
N LYS A 30 -6.52 8.05 5.63
CA LYS A 30 -6.96 9.38 6.02
C LYS A 30 -6.71 10.42 4.93
N GLN A 31 -5.56 10.35 4.24
CA GLN A 31 -5.22 11.25 3.13
C GLN A 31 -6.02 10.92 1.87
N LEU A 32 -6.19 9.63 1.57
CA LEU A 32 -6.91 9.12 0.41
C LEU A 32 -8.41 9.37 0.50
N LYS A 33 -9.00 9.44 1.71
CA LYS A 33 -10.44 9.66 1.88
C LYS A 33 -10.95 10.89 1.10
N ALA A 34 -10.31 12.04 1.24
CA ALA A 34 -10.70 13.25 0.51
C ALA A 34 -10.55 13.12 -1.01
N CYS A 35 -9.55 12.36 -1.46
CA CYS A 35 -9.32 12.07 -2.87
C CYS A 35 -10.39 11.11 -3.43
N ILE A 36 -10.78 10.08 -2.67
CA ILE A 36 -11.85 9.14 -3.02
C ILE A 36 -13.19 9.86 -3.09
N ASP A 37 -13.50 10.70 -2.11
CA ASP A 37 -14.73 11.49 -2.08
C ASP A 37 -14.81 12.42 -3.31
N TRP A 38 -13.69 13.07 -3.67
CA TRP A 38 -13.59 13.86 -4.91
C TRP A 38 -13.77 13.00 -6.17
N ALA A 39 -13.15 11.82 -6.22
CA ALA A 39 -13.25 10.91 -7.35
C ALA A 39 -14.69 10.42 -7.56
N TYR A 40 -15.42 10.19 -6.46
CA TYR A 40 -16.84 9.83 -6.48
C TYR A 40 -17.69 10.95 -7.07
N ILE A 41 -17.48 12.20 -6.64
CA ILE A 41 -18.18 13.38 -7.20
C ILE A 41 -17.91 13.53 -8.71
N LYS A 42 -16.71 13.18 -9.16
CA LYS A 42 -16.29 13.22 -10.57
C LYS A 42 -16.67 11.98 -11.37
N ASN A 43 -17.33 10.98 -10.78
CA ASN A 43 -17.65 9.69 -11.39
C ASN A 43 -16.43 8.98 -12.01
N LEU A 44 -15.28 9.05 -11.36
CA LEU A 44 -14.07 8.34 -11.81
C LEU A 44 -14.13 6.85 -11.42
N PRO A 45 -13.64 5.94 -12.28
CA PRO A 45 -13.57 4.53 -11.94
C PRO A 45 -12.58 4.32 -10.79
N LEU A 46 -13.07 3.80 -9.66
CA LEU A 46 -12.25 3.48 -8.50
C LEU A 46 -11.79 2.01 -8.58
N PRO A 47 -10.49 1.72 -8.48
CA PRO A 47 -9.99 0.36 -8.46
C PRO A 47 -10.45 -0.37 -7.18
N PRO A 48 -10.64 -1.70 -7.22
CA PRO A 48 -11.02 -2.47 -6.04
C PRO A 48 -9.91 -2.44 -4.99
N LYS A 49 -10.26 -2.03 -3.76
CA LYS A 49 -9.31 -1.93 -2.63
C LYS A 49 -8.80 -3.34 -2.24
N PRO A 50 -7.47 -3.57 -2.23
CA PRO A 50 -6.89 -4.79 -1.72
C PRO A 50 -7.15 -4.96 -0.23
N SER A 51 -7.17 -6.21 0.24
CA SER A 51 -7.26 -6.49 1.66
C SER A 51 -5.98 -6.06 2.38
N PHE A 52 -6.09 -5.80 3.69
CA PHE A 52 -4.92 -5.49 4.52
C PHE A 52 -3.86 -6.60 4.46
N VAL A 53 -4.29 -7.86 4.42
CA VAL A 53 -3.38 -9.01 4.33
C VAL A 53 -2.63 -9.02 3.00
N GLU A 54 -3.30 -8.74 1.89
CA GLU A 54 -2.66 -8.61 0.56
C GLU A 54 -1.59 -7.51 0.57
N PHE A 55 -1.90 -6.34 1.13
CA PHE A 55 -0.93 -5.25 1.30
C PHE A 55 0.23 -5.64 2.20
N TYR A 56 -0.05 -6.25 3.34
CA TYR A 56 0.96 -6.64 4.32
C TYR A 56 1.95 -7.65 3.73
N ILE A 57 1.44 -8.67 3.01
CA ILE A 57 2.29 -9.66 2.33
C ILE A 57 3.17 -8.95 1.30
N VAL A 58 2.61 -8.13 0.40
CA VAL A 58 3.41 -7.43 -0.62
C VAL A 58 4.47 -6.52 0.02
N TYR A 59 4.11 -5.80 1.08
CA TYR A 59 5.00 -4.90 1.80
C TYR A 59 6.14 -5.66 2.50
N VAL A 60 5.82 -6.66 3.32
CA VAL A 60 6.80 -7.43 4.09
C VAL A 60 7.73 -8.23 3.18
N PHE A 61 7.18 -8.91 2.19
CA PHE A 61 8.00 -9.72 1.28
C PHE A 61 8.83 -8.89 0.30
N SER A 62 8.51 -7.60 0.09
CA SER A 62 9.41 -6.69 -0.61
C SER A 62 10.71 -6.42 0.18
N PHE A 63 10.71 -6.58 1.51
CA PHE A 63 11.93 -6.49 2.32
C PHE A 63 12.79 -7.76 2.24
N PHE A 64 12.16 -8.92 2.07
CA PHE A 64 12.84 -10.19 1.84
C PHE A 64 13.21 -10.31 0.36
N LYS A 65 14.33 -9.69 -0.04
CA LYS A 65 14.95 -9.88 -1.37
C LYS A 65 15.17 -11.38 -1.68
N PHE A 66 15.45 -11.66 -2.96
CA PHE A 66 15.63 -12.95 -3.64
C PHE A 66 15.73 -14.20 -2.72
N PRO A 67 14.92 -15.27 -2.94
CA PRO A 67 13.98 -15.48 -4.05
C PRO A 67 12.54 -15.01 -3.78
N PHE A 68 12.17 -14.84 -2.50
CA PHE A 68 10.78 -14.60 -2.10
C PHE A 68 10.21 -13.28 -2.64
N GLY A 69 11.01 -12.21 -2.63
CA GLY A 69 10.62 -10.92 -3.19
C GLY A 69 10.38 -10.90 -4.70
N ILE A 70 10.87 -11.90 -5.48
CA ILE A 70 10.56 -12.03 -6.92
C ILE A 70 9.32 -12.89 -7.11
N ILE A 71 9.26 -14.03 -6.44
CA ILE A 71 8.13 -14.96 -6.53
C ILE A 71 6.82 -14.23 -6.20
N ILE A 72 6.80 -13.44 -5.13
CA ILE A 72 5.58 -12.76 -4.69
C ILE A 72 5.11 -11.69 -5.65
N GLN A 73 6.02 -11.05 -6.41
CA GLN A 73 5.63 -10.09 -7.45
C GLN A 73 4.91 -10.73 -8.63
N THR A 74 5.14 -12.02 -8.86
CA THR A 74 4.46 -12.76 -9.93
C THR A 74 3.05 -13.21 -9.54
N LEU A 75 2.74 -13.25 -8.24
CA LEU A 75 1.46 -13.73 -7.72
C LEU A 75 0.31 -12.76 -8.05
N PRO A 76 -0.91 -13.28 -8.26
CA PRO A 76 -2.06 -12.49 -8.71
C PRO A 76 -2.44 -11.37 -7.72
N PHE A 77 -2.31 -11.62 -6.41
CA PHE A 77 -2.59 -10.60 -5.39
C PHE A 77 -1.59 -9.44 -5.43
N SER A 78 -0.32 -9.69 -5.76
CA SER A 78 0.68 -8.61 -5.86
C SER A 78 0.41 -7.72 -7.07
N LYS A 79 -0.02 -8.31 -8.19
CA LYS A 79 -0.47 -7.56 -9.38
C LYS A 79 -1.68 -6.68 -9.04
N LYS A 80 -2.66 -7.21 -8.32
CA LYS A 80 -3.84 -6.48 -7.85
C LYS A 80 -3.46 -5.29 -6.95
N VAL A 81 -2.60 -5.50 -5.95
CA VAL A 81 -2.11 -4.44 -5.05
C VAL A 81 -1.39 -3.34 -5.84
N ARG A 82 -0.46 -3.71 -6.72
CA ARG A 82 0.27 -2.75 -7.56
C ARG A 82 -0.64 -1.99 -8.53
N HIS A 83 -1.64 -2.66 -9.10
CA HIS A 83 -2.61 -2.01 -9.98
C HIS A 83 -3.42 -0.97 -9.20
N TYR A 84 -3.94 -1.33 -8.03
CA TYR A 84 -4.63 -0.39 -7.14
C TYR A 84 -3.74 0.80 -6.77
N GLU A 85 -2.47 0.56 -6.38
CA GLU A 85 -1.53 1.64 -6.04
C GLU A 85 -1.30 2.61 -7.21
N ARG A 86 -1.17 2.10 -8.44
CA ARG A 86 -0.98 2.93 -9.63
C ARG A 86 -2.21 3.77 -9.94
N GLU A 87 -3.38 3.14 -9.99
CA GLU A 87 -4.64 3.82 -10.29
C GLU A 87 -4.95 4.90 -9.24
N MET A 88 -4.82 4.57 -7.95
CA MET A 88 -5.02 5.54 -6.88
C MET A 88 -4.01 6.68 -6.93
N LYS A 89 -2.75 6.41 -7.31
CA LYS A 89 -1.74 7.47 -7.50
C LYS A 89 -2.13 8.41 -8.64
N LEU A 90 -2.62 7.89 -9.76
CA LEU A 90 -3.08 8.72 -10.89
C LEU A 90 -4.26 9.61 -10.51
N ILE A 91 -5.23 9.06 -9.76
CA ILE A 91 -6.37 9.83 -9.24
C ILE A 91 -5.90 10.91 -8.26
N PHE A 92 -4.97 10.55 -7.37
CA PHE A 92 -4.40 11.47 -6.38
C PHE A 92 -3.62 12.62 -7.03
N ASP A 93 -2.82 12.33 -8.05
CA ASP A 93 -2.07 13.35 -8.79
C ASP A 93 -3.02 14.32 -9.52
N LYS A 94 -4.08 13.81 -10.13
CA LYS A 94 -5.14 14.66 -10.74
C LYS A 94 -5.83 15.54 -9.70
N TRP A 95 -6.18 14.98 -8.55
CA TRP A 95 -6.80 15.72 -7.45
C TRP A 95 -5.89 16.85 -6.93
N ASN A 96 -4.59 16.57 -6.75
CA ASN A 96 -3.61 17.57 -6.33
C ASN A 96 -3.44 18.67 -7.38
N LEU A 97 -3.41 18.34 -8.67
CA LEU A 97 -3.33 19.34 -9.74
C LEU A 97 -4.54 20.27 -9.74
N GLU A 98 -5.76 19.76 -9.56
CA GLU A 98 -6.96 20.60 -9.41
C GLU A 98 -6.89 21.48 -8.17
N LYS A 99 -6.40 20.94 -7.05
CA LYS A 99 -6.25 21.70 -5.81
C LYS A 99 -5.28 22.86 -5.97
N ILE A 100 -4.13 22.65 -6.63
CA ILE A 100 -3.14 23.70 -6.92
C ILE A 100 -3.74 24.75 -7.85
N LYS A 101 -4.46 24.34 -8.91
CA LYS A 101 -5.13 25.27 -9.83
C LYS A 101 -6.16 26.16 -9.13
N LYS A 102 -6.88 25.64 -8.13
CA LYS A 102 -7.83 26.42 -7.30
C LYS A 102 -7.18 27.40 -6.33
N ILE A 103 -5.90 27.24 -6.01
CA ILE A 103 -5.17 28.15 -5.10
C ILE A 103 -4.58 29.34 -5.88
N ASN A 104 -4.25 29.15 -7.16
CA ASN A 104 -3.65 30.17 -8.01
C ASN A 104 -4.64 31.03 -8.79
N ASN A 105 -5.94 30.70 -8.75
CA ASN A 105 -7.06 31.49 -9.31
C ASN A 105 -7.87 32.10 -8.17
#